data_AF-A0AAN2WI06-F1
#
_entry.id   AF-A0AAN2WI06-F1
#
_cell.length_a   1.000
_cell.length_b   1.000
_cell.length_c   1.000
_cell.angle_alpha   90.00
_cell.angle_beta   90.00
_cell.angle_gamma   90.00
#
_symmetry.space_group_name_H-M   'P 1'
#
loop_
_entity.id
_entity.type
_entity.pdbx_description
1 polymer ?
#
loop_
_entity_poly.entity_id
_entity_poly.type
_entity_poly.pdbx_seq_one_letter_code
_entity_poly.pdbx_strand_id
1 'polypeptide(L)' 'MEMREIIEQTLISYVNKVIGTNFTIKDEDKWLLKDFSFDSLDFINLAIFIESEYQILIKFDKDMRIQDVAEIINTGKDN' A
#
# COMPACT_ATOMS: atom_id res chain seq x y z
N MET A 1 16.25 4.83 -10.17
CA MET A 1 15.04 4.33 -9.50
C MET A 1 14.80 5.28 -8.35
N GLU A 2 13.70 6.01 -8.41
CA GLU A 2 13.36 6.99 -7.37
C GLU A 2 12.93 6.23 -6.09
N MET A 3 13.17 6.79 -4.91
CA MET A 3 12.84 6.15 -3.63
C MET A 3 11.36 5.70 -3.56
N ARG A 4 10.47 6.49 -4.16
CA ARG A 4 9.04 6.19 -4.28
C ARG A 4 8.76 4.89 -5.04
N GLU A 5 9.44 4.66 -6.17
CA GLU A 5 9.28 3.43 -6.97
C GLU A 5 9.71 2.18 -6.18
N ILE A 6 10.74 2.29 -5.32
CA ILE A 6 11.17 1.19 -4.42
C ILE A 6 10.08 0.84 -3.42
N ILE A 7 9.44 1.86 -2.84
CA ILE A 7 8.35 1.70 -1.87
C ILE A 7 7.14 1.06 -2.56
N GLU A 8 6.75 1.55 -3.74
CA GLU A 8 5.65 0.99 -4.53
C GLU A 8 5.88 -0.49 -4.84
N GLN A 9 7.07 -0.85 -5.34
CA GLN A 9 7.40 -2.25 -5.63
C GLN A 9 7.35 -3.14 -4.37
N THR A 10 7.79 -2.60 -3.23
CA THR A 10 7.74 -3.31 -1.95
C THR A 10 6.31 -3.56 -1.49
N LEU A 11 5.46 -2.53 -1.55
CA LEU A 11 4.03 -2.64 -1.21
C LEU A 11 3.32 -3.63 -2.14
N ILE A 12 3.55 -3.54 -3.45
CA ILE A 12 2.96 -4.45 -4.45
C ILE A 12 3.35 -5.90 -4.17
N SER A 13 4.62 -6.14 -3.88
CA SER A 13 5.13 -7.48 -3.54
C SER A 13 4.44 -8.04 -2.28
N TYR A 14 4.29 -7.20 -1.24
CA TYR A 14 3.59 -7.58 -0.02
C TYR A 14 2.12 -7.92 -0.29
N VAL A 15 1.40 -7.04 -0.98
CA VAL A 15 -0.02 -7.22 -1.31
C VAL A 15 -0.26 -8.50 -2.10
N ASN A 16 0.55 -8.76 -3.12
CA ASN A 16 0.46 -9.99 -3.91
C ASN A 16 0.71 -11.24 -3.07
N LYS A 17 1.64 -11.17 -2.12
CA LYS A 17 1.95 -12.30 -1.23
C LYS A 17 0.83 -12.58 -0.24
N VAL A 18 0.22 -11.54 0.34
CA VAL A 18 -0.76 -11.69 1.42
C VAL A 18 -2.15 -11.97 0.89
N ILE A 19 -2.56 -11.29 -0.18
CA ILE A 19 -3.93 -11.33 -0.70
C ILE A 19 -4.04 -12.33 -1.87
N GLY A 20 -2.90 -12.79 -2.40
CA GLY A 20 -2.89 -13.70 -3.55
C GLY A 20 -3.33 -13.00 -4.85
N THR A 21 -3.13 -11.69 -4.94
CA THR A 21 -3.41 -10.89 -6.13
C THR A 21 -2.23 -10.87 -7.10
N ASN A 22 -2.47 -10.41 -8.33
CA ASN A 22 -1.44 -10.08 -9.32
C ASN A 22 -1.42 -8.57 -9.60
N PHE A 23 -1.27 -7.79 -8.54
CA PHE A 23 -1.05 -6.35 -8.59
C PHE A 23 0.30 -6.08 -9.28
N THR A 24 0.33 -5.16 -10.22
CA THR A 24 1.56 -4.71 -10.90
C THR A 24 1.76 -3.22 -10.71
N ILE A 25 2.94 -2.70 -11.04
CA ILE A 25 3.17 -1.24 -10.95
C ILE A 25 2.25 -0.43 -11.88
N LYS A 26 1.68 -1.05 -12.91
CA LYS A 26 0.68 -0.42 -13.78
C LYS A 26 -0.70 -0.29 -13.12
N ASP A 27 -0.87 -0.88 -11.96
CA ASP A 27 -2.11 -0.87 -11.18
C ASP A 27 -2.03 0.11 -10.00
N GLU A 28 -0.98 0.93 -9.89
CA GLU A 28 -0.75 1.83 -8.76
C GLU A 28 -1.88 2.84 -8.51
N ASP A 29 -2.65 3.16 -9.55
CA ASP A 29 -3.78 4.09 -9.54
C ASP A 29 -5.12 3.43 -9.16
N LYS A 30 -5.15 2.10 -9.05
CA LYS A 30 -6.34 1.34 -8.65
C LYS A 30 -6.55 1.38 -7.15
N TRP A 31 -7.81 1.37 -6.77
CA TRP A 31 -8.26 1.45 -5.39
C TRP A 31 -8.14 0.10 -4.69
N LEU A 32 -7.55 0.08 -3.51
CA LEU A 32 -7.34 -1.14 -2.72
C LEU A 32 -8.66 -1.89 -2.46
N LEU A 33 -9.69 -1.16 -2.02
CA LEU A 33 -11.00 -1.77 -1.76
C LEU A 33 -11.76 -2.10 -3.06
N LYS A 34 -11.90 -1.14 -3.98
CA LYS A 34 -12.83 -1.30 -5.13
C LYS A 34 -12.29 -2.25 -6.20
N ASP A 35 -11.00 -2.21 -6.46
CA ASP A 35 -10.40 -2.96 -7.57
C ASP A 35 -9.76 -4.28 -7.11
N PHE A 36 -9.34 -4.37 -5.83
CA PHE A 36 -8.70 -5.56 -5.27
C PHE A 36 -9.47 -6.21 -4.13
N SER A 37 -10.65 -5.69 -3.78
CA SER A 37 -11.51 -6.26 -2.74
C SER A 37 -10.81 -6.42 -1.39
N PHE A 38 -9.87 -5.53 -1.05
CA PHE A 38 -9.25 -5.51 0.28
C PHE A 38 -10.33 -5.48 1.35
N ASP A 39 -10.33 -6.47 2.23
CA ASP A 39 -11.19 -6.45 3.39
C ASP A 39 -10.51 -5.74 4.57
N SER A 40 -11.23 -5.65 5.70
CA SER A 40 -10.69 -4.98 6.90
C SER A 40 -9.44 -5.66 7.47
N LEU A 41 -9.29 -6.97 7.33
CA LEU A 41 -8.10 -7.69 7.79
C LEU A 41 -6.92 -7.41 6.87
N ASP A 42 -7.14 -7.30 5.57
CA ASP A 42 -6.09 -6.94 4.60
C ASP A 42 -5.52 -5.55 4.89
N PHE A 43 -6.38 -4.56 5.17
CA PHE A 43 -5.94 -3.22 5.57
C PHE A 43 -5.15 -3.23 6.89
N ILE A 44 -5.58 -4.02 7.88
CA ILE A 44 -4.84 -4.16 9.15
C ILE A 44 -3.46 -4.79 8.92
N ASN A 45 -3.40 -5.85 8.11
CA ASN A 45 -2.14 -6.52 7.79
C ASN A 45 -1.18 -5.58 7.07
N LEU A 46 -1.68 -4.81 6.09
CA LEU A 46 -0.89 -3.80 5.39
C LEU A 46 -0.41 -2.69 6.34
N ALA A 47 -1.25 -2.23 7.27
CA ALA A 47 -0.86 -1.25 8.28
C ALA A 47 0.28 -1.75 9.18
N ILE A 48 0.17 -2.98 9.68
CA ILE A 48 1.20 -3.61 10.52
C ILE A 48 2.51 -3.75 9.75
N PHE A 49 2.44 -4.15 8.48
CA PHE A 49 3.63 -4.25 7.62
C PHE A 49 4.33 -2.90 7.47
N ILE A 50 3.56 -1.84 7.17
CA ILE A 50 4.12 -0.50 6.97
C ILE A 50 4.73 0.05 8.25
N GLU A 51 4.05 -0.12 9.39
CA GLU A 51 4.57 0.28 10.69
C GLU A 51 5.89 -0.45 11.00
N SER A 52 5.96 -1.76 10.73
CA SER A 52 7.16 -2.57 10.95
C SER A 52 8.33 -2.13 10.05
N GLU A 53 8.11 -2.00 8.74
CA GLU A 53 9.18 -1.73 7.77
C GLU A 53 9.62 -0.26 7.75
N TYR A 54 8.68 0.68 7.89
CA TYR A 54 8.93 2.10 7.69
C TYR A 54 8.80 2.93 8.97
N GLN A 55 8.35 2.35 10.08
CA GLN A 55 8.09 3.08 11.35
C GLN A 55 7.07 4.22 11.18
N ILE A 56 6.12 4.04 10.27
CA ILE A 56 5.05 5.00 9.96
C ILE A 56 3.70 4.38 10.27
N LEU A 57 2.88 5.11 11.01
CA LEU A 57 1.48 4.77 11.24
C LEU A 57 0.64 5.41 10.13
N ILE A 58 -0.07 4.58 9.36
CA ILE A 58 -0.98 5.05 8.30
C ILE A 58 -2.42 4.80 8.71
N LYS A 59 -3.26 5.82 8.56
CA LYS A 59 -4.70 5.68 8.67
C LYS A 59 -5.30 5.37 7.30
N PHE A 60 -5.70 4.13 7.10
CA PHE A 60 -6.33 3.72 5.85
C PHE A 60 -7.74 4.29 5.69
N ASP A 61 -8.03 4.76 4.47
CA ASP A 61 -9.37 5.03 3.97
C ASP A 61 -9.75 3.93 2.94
N LYS A 62 -11.05 3.67 2.82
CA LYS A 62 -11.64 2.80 1.78
C LYS A 62 -11.33 3.30 0.37
N ASP A 63 -11.10 4.60 0.23
CA ASP A 63 -10.74 5.27 -1.00
C ASP A 63 -9.22 5.57 -0.96
N MET A 64 -8.39 4.53 -0.83
CA MET A 64 -6.93 4.66 -0.86
C MET A 64 -6.32 3.73 -1.92
N ARG A 65 -5.25 4.18 -2.58
CA ARG A 65 -4.50 3.45 -3.62
C ARG A 65 -3.09 3.16 -3.13
N ILE A 66 -2.40 2.22 -3.79
CA ILE A 66 -0.99 1.92 -3.45
C ILE A 66 -0.09 3.15 -3.61
N GLN A 67 -0.29 3.95 -4.67
CA GLN A 67 0.48 5.19 -4.86
C GLN A 67 0.28 6.17 -3.70
N ASP A 68 -0.92 6.24 -3.10
CA ASP A 68 -1.21 7.18 -2.02
C ASP A 68 -0.46 6.75 -0.75
N VAL A 69 -0.46 5.44 -0.48
CA VAL A 69 0.32 4.82 0.60
C VAL A 69 1.81 5.05 0.39
N ALA A 70 2.31 4.85 -0.83
CA ALA A 70 3.72 5.07 -1.14
C ALA A 70 4.12 6.54 -0.96
N GLU A 71 3.26 7.48 -1.35
CA GLU A 71 3.49 8.92 -1.16
C GLU A 71 3.53 9.29 0.32
N ILE A 72 2.64 8.73 1.15
CA ILE A 72 2.65 8.94 2.61
C ILE A 72 3.96 8.44 3.21
N ILE A 73 4.42 7.25 2.82
CA ILE A 73 5.70 6.69 3.30
C ILE A 73 6.87 7.56 2.85
N ASN A 74 6.87 8.00 1.59
CA ASN A 74 7.96 8.78 1.01
C ASN A 74 8.05 10.20 1.61
N THR A 75 6.91 10.80 1.97
CA THR A 75 6.85 12.18 2.51
C THR A 75 6.80 12.26 4.03
N GLY A 76 6.41 11.16 4.70
CA GLY A 76 6.17 11.10 6.14
C GLY A 76 4.96 11.93 6.60
N LYS A 77 4.09 12.36 5.67
CA LYS A 77 2.91 13.17 5.97
C LYS A 77 1.65 12.45 5.52
N ASP A 78 0.81 12.11 6.48
CA ASP A 78 -0.59 11.72 6.25
C ASP A 78 -1.35 13.02 5.94
N ASN A 79 -1.89 13.18 4.73
CA ASN A 79 -2.57 14.42 4.29
C ASN A 79 -3.97 14.55 4.90
#